data_AF-A0A2T5INC7-F1
#
_entry.id   AF-A0A2T5INC7-F1
#
_cell.length_a   1.000
_cell.length_b   1.000
_cell.length_c   1.000
_cell.angle_alpha   90.00
_cell.angle_beta   90.00
_cell.angle_gamma   90.00
#
_symmetry.space_group_name_H-M   'P 1'
#
loop_
_entity.id
_entity.type
_entity.pdbx_description
1 polymer ?
#
loop_
_entity_poly.entity_id
_entity_poly.type
_entity_poly.pdbx_seq_one_letter_code
_entity_poly.pdbx_strand_id
1 'polypeptide(L)'
;MRCVSDIINNINNLELVLVLESPFKDELIHNHPLAGKSGQEVTNYIKNHVSSKSVLRTFTMPMGCELIRTKFSKLGIVNCSLWPLDKKCYPCELKQKRNKTVDSFNLIRTTPLSITRKNNIDNRVEMFLVRGFIRRIDNIVQKQPNVVFVPCGDLADKFLSKCNLGQNNLIGKIPHP
;
A
#
# COMPACT_ATOMS: atom_id res chain seq x y z
N MET A 1 -1.66 -17.47 -6.84
CA MET A 1 -1.26 -16.06 -7.07
C MET A 1 -0.67 -15.55 -5.76
N ARG A 2 0.59 -15.10 -5.74
CA ARG A 2 1.20 -14.61 -4.49
C ARG A 2 0.62 -13.24 -4.14
N CYS A 3 0.26 -13.06 -2.87
CA CYS A 3 -0.10 -11.79 -2.30
C CYS A 3 1.01 -11.34 -1.34
N VAL A 4 1.01 -10.06 -1.00
CA VAL A 4 1.95 -9.47 -0.04
C VAL A 4 1.14 -8.84 1.08
N SER A 5 1.39 -9.29 2.30
CA SER A 5 0.72 -8.81 3.50
C SER A 5 1.19 -7.41 3.90
N ASP A 6 0.33 -6.70 4.62
CA ASP A 6 0.67 -5.42 5.23
C ASP A 6 1.74 -5.58 6.35
N ILE A 7 2.52 -4.53 6.62
CA ILE A 7 3.47 -4.47 7.74
C ILE A 7 2.86 -3.62 8.85
N ILE A 8 2.44 -4.27 9.93
CA ILE A 8 2.02 -3.63 11.18
C ILE A 8 2.60 -4.44 12.34
N ASN A 9 3.74 -4.00 12.87
CA ASN A 9 4.48 -4.76 13.89
C ASN A 9 3.78 -4.77 15.25
N ASN A 10 3.24 -3.63 15.68
CA ASN A 10 2.42 -3.50 16.89
C ASN A 10 1.43 -2.35 16.73
N ILE A 11 0.14 -2.69 16.65
CA ILE A 11 -0.94 -1.75 16.40
C ILE A 11 -1.13 -0.72 17.52
N ASN A 12 -0.80 -1.06 18.77
CA ASN A 12 -0.98 -0.17 19.92
C ASN A 12 0.04 0.98 19.94
N ASN A 13 1.18 0.78 19.27
CA ASN A 13 2.25 1.78 19.16
C ASN A 13 2.28 2.45 17.79
N LEU A 14 1.29 2.17 16.94
CA LEU A 14 1.24 2.67 15.57
C LEU A 14 0.84 4.14 15.58
N GLU A 15 1.62 4.97 14.91
CA GLU A 15 1.40 6.42 14.81
C GLU A 15 1.11 6.84 13.37
N LEU A 16 1.78 6.21 12.40
CA LEU A 16 1.66 6.53 10.98
C LEU A 16 1.58 5.27 10.12
N VAL A 17 0.77 5.33 9.06
CA VAL A 17 0.63 4.26 8.06
C VAL A 17 0.83 4.85 6.66
N LEU A 18 1.82 4.33 5.94
CA LEU A 18 1.96 4.57 4.51
C LEU A 18 1.00 3.65 3.75
N VAL A 19 0.21 4.21 2.86
CA VAL A 19 -0.79 3.50 2.07
C VAL A 19 -0.35 3.50 0.62
N LEU A 20 0.10 2.34 0.14
CA LEU A 20 0.61 2.14 -1.22
C LEU A 20 -0.48 1.57 -2.13
N GLU A 21 -0.28 1.66 -3.44
CA GLU A 21 -1.26 1.15 -4.40
C GLU A 21 -1.32 -0.38 -4.43
N SER A 22 -0.20 -1.04 -4.74
CA SER A 22 -0.12 -2.51 -4.82
C SER A 22 1.34 -2.99 -4.85
N PRO A 23 1.60 -4.26 -4.51
CA PRO A 23 2.91 -4.88 -4.62
C PRO A 23 3.43 -4.90 -6.06
N PHE A 24 4.76 -4.83 -6.21
CA PHE A 24 5.45 -5.07 -7.47
C PHE A 24 6.42 -6.26 -7.34
N LYS A 25 7.31 -6.43 -8.32
CA LYS A 25 8.15 -7.64 -8.45
C LYS A 25 8.99 -7.92 -7.21
N ASP A 26 9.65 -6.90 -6.66
CA ASP A 26 10.55 -7.08 -5.51
C ASP A 26 9.77 -7.43 -4.25
N GLU A 27 8.60 -6.83 -4.04
CA GLU A 27 7.71 -7.15 -2.91
C GLU A 27 7.20 -8.59 -2.98
N LEU A 28 6.99 -9.14 -4.18
CA LEU A 28 6.58 -10.54 -4.37
C LEU A 28 7.72 -11.53 -4.10
N ILE A 29 8.97 -11.11 -4.30
CA ILE A 29 10.17 -11.91 -4.02
C ILE A 29 10.41 -11.94 -2.51
N HIS A 30 10.37 -10.79 -1.85
CA HIS A 30 10.68 -10.64 -0.42
C HIS A 30 9.47 -10.85 0.49
N ASN A 31 8.26 -10.91 -0.08
CA ASN A 31 6.99 -11.13 0.63
C ASN A 31 6.62 -10.04 1.65
N HIS A 32 6.97 -8.78 1.35
CA HIS A 32 6.54 -7.61 2.13
C HIS A 32 6.58 -6.32 1.27
N PRO A 33 5.78 -5.28 1.58
CA PRO A 33 5.78 -4.02 0.84
C PRO A 33 7.11 -3.26 1.01
N LEU A 34 7.40 -2.34 0.08
CA LEU A 34 8.62 -1.51 0.04
C LEU A 34 9.91 -2.32 0.21
N ALA A 35 9.98 -3.49 -0.43
CA ALA A 35 11.17 -4.32 -0.45
C ALA A 35 12.16 -3.91 -1.57
N GLY A 36 11.66 -3.24 -2.61
CA GLY A 36 12.44 -2.87 -3.78
C GLY A 36 13.00 -1.45 -3.75
N LYS A 37 13.30 -0.94 -4.95
CA LYS A 37 13.88 0.40 -5.19
C LYS A 37 13.08 1.53 -4.54
N SER A 38 11.75 1.56 -4.70
CA SER A 38 10.89 2.56 -4.06
C SER A 38 11.00 2.52 -2.53
N GLY A 39 11.19 1.33 -1.94
CA GLY A 39 11.45 1.22 -0.51
C GLY A 39 12.77 1.85 -0.09
N GLN A 40 13.82 1.75 -0.91
CA GLN A 40 15.09 2.44 -0.68
C GLN A 40 14.95 3.95 -0.81
N GLU A 41 14.19 4.43 -1.79
CA GLU A 41 13.93 5.85 -2.01
C GLU A 41 13.17 6.45 -0.82
N VAL A 42 12.13 5.78 -0.32
CA VAL A 42 11.40 6.16 0.91
C VAL A 42 12.33 6.19 2.13
N THR A 43 13.19 5.18 2.30
CA THR A 43 14.19 5.18 3.37
C THR A 43 15.10 6.41 3.28
N ASN A 44 15.67 6.66 2.11
CA ASN A 44 16.58 7.79 1.91
C ASN A 44 15.88 9.13 2.14
N TYR A 45 14.65 9.28 1.64
CA TYR A 45 13.84 10.48 1.85
C TYR A 45 13.60 10.73 3.34
N ILE A 46 13.08 9.74 4.07
CA ILE A 46 12.78 9.86 5.50
C ILE A 46 14.06 10.18 6.28
N LYS A 47 15.16 9.47 6.04
CA LYS A 47 16.46 9.72 6.71
C LYS A 47 16.94 11.17 6.61
N ASN A 48 16.68 11.81 5.47
CA ASN A 48 17.12 13.16 5.19
C ASN A 48 16.18 14.23 5.77
N HIS A 49 14.97 13.86 6.18
CA HIS A 49 13.94 14.78 6.68
C HIS A 49 13.57 14.57 8.16
N VAL A 50 14.11 13.54 8.80
CA VAL A 50 13.93 13.31 10.25
C VAL A 50 15.06 13.95 11.07
N SER A 51 14.76 14.21 12.35
CA SER A 51 15.74 14.69 13.32
C SER A 51 17.00 13.81 13.37
N SER A 52 18.15 14.44 13.61
CA SER A 52 19.45 13.79 13.71
C SER A 52 19.50 12.67 14.76
N LYS A 53 18.65 12.75 15.78
CA LYS A 53 18.52 11.77 16.88
C LYS A 53 17.52 10.65 16.60
N SER A 54 16.81 10.67 15.47
CA SER A 54 15.81 9.66 15.13
C SER A 54 16.45 8.33 14.78
N VAL A 55 15.91 7.22 15.29
CA VAL A 55 16.32 5.86 14.89
C VAL A 55 16.14 5.63 13.39
N LEU A 56 15.17 6.28 12.75
CA LEU A 56 14.94 6.18 11.31
C LEU A 56 16.16 6.65 10.50
N ARG A 57 17.04 7.47 11.08
CA ARG A 57 18.27 7.95 10.43
C ARG A 57 19.33 6.86 10.28
N THR A 58 19.25 5.78 11.07
CA THR A 58 20.21 4.67 11.03
C THR A 58 19.83 3.60 10.01
N PHE A 59 18.63 3.69 9.43
CA PHE A 59 18.16 2.73 8.43
C PHE A 59 19.04 2.80 7.18
N THR A 60 19.35 1.67 6.55
CA THR A 60 20.20 1.61 5.36
C THR A 60 19.58 0.81 4.24
N MET A 61 18.61 -0.06 4.55
CA MET A 61 17.92 -0.92 3.60
C MET A 61 16.57 -0.35 3.14
N PRO A 62 15.89 -0.99 2.17
CA PRO A 62 14.52 -0.63 1.81
C PRO A 62 13.59 -0.62 3.03
N MET A 63 12.69 0.36 3.09
CA MET A 63 11.90 0.66 4.28
C MET A 63 11.15 -0.57 4.82
N GLY A 64 10.57 -1.39 3.95
CA GLY A 64 9.90 -2.62 4.36
C GLY A 64 10.83 -3.60 5.09
N CYS A 65 12.05 -3.77 4.59
CA CYS A 65 13.08 -4.62 5.21
C CYS A 65 13.45 -4.09 6.60
N GLU A 66 13.60 -2.77 6.74
CA GLU A 66 13.96 -2.15 8.01
C GLU A 66 12.87 -2.29 9.06
N LEU A 67 11.60 -2.04 8.68
CA LEU A 67 10.48 -2.19 9.59
C LEU A 67 10.37 -3.61 10.12
N ILE A 68 10.58 -4.62 9.27
CA ILE A 68 10.57 -6.04 9.69
C ILE A 68 11.77 -6.34 10.59
N ARG A 69 12.99 -6.00 10.16
CA ARG A 69 14.23 -6.32 10.89
C ARG A 69 14.26 -5.69 12.27
N THR A 70 13.88 -4.42 12.37
CA THR A 70 13.95 -3.65 13.62
C THR A 70 12.69 -3.78 14.47
N LYS A 71 11.62 -4.38 13.93
CA LYS A 71 10.28 -4.41 14.53
C LYS A 71 9.78 -3.01 14.91
N PHE A 72 10.18 -2.00 14.15
CA PHE A 72 9.78 -0.62 14.42
C PHE A 72 8.25 -0.48 14.30
N SER A 73 7.60 -0.08 15.39
CA SER A 73 6.13 -0.17 15.52
C SER A 73 5.38 1.12 15.26
N LYS A 74 6.06 2.28 15.25
CA LYS A 74 5.41 3.58 15.04
C LYS A 74 4.99 3.82 13.59
N LEU A 75 5.59 3.07 12.65
CA LEU A 75 5.31 3.15 11.22
C LEU A 75 4.77 1.81 10.72
N GLY A 76 3.64 1.85 10.02
CA GLY A 76 3.07 0.73 9.29
C GLY A 76 3.06 0.99 7.79
N ILE A 77 2.95 -0.09 7.01
CA ILE A 77 2.79 -0.02 5.56
C ILE A 77 1.64 -0.93 5.17
N VAL A 78 0.67 -0.40 4.43
CA VAL A 78 -0.44 -1.17 3.87
C VAL A 78 -0.49 -0.97 2.36
N ASN A 79 -0.94 -1.98 1.63
CA ASN A 79 -1.31 -1.82 0.22
C ASN A 79 -2.83 -1.69 0.08
N CYS A 80 -3.31 -0.95 -0.91
CA CYS A 80 -4.72 -0.98 -1.30
C CYS A 80 -5.12 -2.39 -1.75
N SER A 81 -4.31 -2.99 -2.61
CA SER A 81 -4.44 -4.39 -3.02
C SER A 81 -3.30 -5.25 -2.47
N LEU A 82 -3.63 -6.39 -1.85
CA LEU A 82 -2.60 -7.37 -1.47
C LEU A 82 -2.02 -8.11 -2.70
N TRP A 83 -2.68 -8.02 -3.85
CA TRP A 83 -2.23 -8.58 -5.12
C TRP A 83 -1.59 -7.51 -6.00
N PRO A 84 -0.57 -7.85 -6.79
CA PRO A 84 0.05 -6.90 -7.70
C PRO A 84 -0.96 -6.47 -8.76
N LEU A 85 -1.16 -5.16 -8.97
CA LEU A 85 -2.12 -4.72 -9.97
C LEU A 85 -1.51 -4.59 -11.37
N ASP A 86 -0.18 -4.50 -11.48
CA ASP A 86 0.48 -4.46 -12.77
C ASP A 86 0.52 -5.86 -13.41
N LYS A 87 -0.02 -5.96 -14.63
CA LYS A 87 0.04 -7.18 -15.44
C LYS A 87 1.46 -7.73 -15.60
N LYS A 88 2.51 -6.89 -15.52
CA LYS A 88 3.92 -7.28 -15.64
C LYS A 88 4.37 -8.25 -14.55
N CYS A 89 3.74 -8.23 -13.37
CA CYS A 89 4.05 -9.12 -12.24
C CYS A 89 3.56 -10.57 -12.45
N TYR A 90 2.77 -10.82 -13.49
CA TYR A 90 2.20 -12.13 -13.75
C TYR A 90 3.01 -12.94 -14.78
N PRO A 91 3.09 -14.28 -14.65
CA PRO A 91 3.64 -15.15 -15.68
C PRO A 91 2.95 -14.98 -17.04
N CYS A 92 3.66 -15.28 -18.12
CA CYS A 92 3.14 -15.13 -19.49
C CYS A 92 1.84 -15.90 -19.76
N GLU A 93 1.67 -17.07 -19.14
CA GLU A 93 0.45 -17.89 -19.23
C GLU A 93 -0.79 -17.16 -18.71
N LEU A 94 -0.65 -16.41 -17.61
CA LEU A 94 -1.73 -15.61 -17.03
C LEU A 94 -1.92 -14.27 -17.74
N LYS A 95 -0.95 -13.83 -18.55
CA LYS A 95 -1.02 -12.64 -19.41
C LYS A 95 -1.74 -12.90 -20.74
N GLN A 96 -1.94 -14.17 -21.12
CA GLN A 96 -2.69 -14.50 -22.34
C GLN A 96 -4.15 -14.02 -22.20
N LYS A 97 -4.76 -13.64 -23.35
CA LYS A 97 -6.03 -12.90 -23.54
C LYS A 97 -7.32 -13.39 -22.82
N ARG A 98 -7.22 -14.30 -21.86
CA ARG A 98 -8.38 -14.90 -21.16
C ARG A 98 -8.45 -14.63 -19.67
N ASN A 99 -7.42 -14.05 -19.04
CA ASN A 99 -7.51 -13.72 -17.61
C ASN A 99 -8.10 -12.32 -17.39
N LYS A 100 -9.43 -12.24 -17.50
CA LYS A 100 -10.18 -10.99 -17.33
C LYS A 100 -9.89 -10.29 -16.00
N THR A 101 -9.55 -11.03 -14.94
CA THR A 101 -9.20 -10.44 -13.64
C THR A 101 -7.87 -9.70 -13.66
N VAL A 102 -6.84 -10.24 -14.33
CA VAL A 102 -5.53 -9.56 -14.47
C VAL A 102 -5.67 -8.29 -15.32
N ASP A 103 -6.51 -8.34 -16.36
CA ASP A 103 -6.83 -7.17 -17.16
C ASP A 103 -7.56 -6.10 -16.32
N SER A 104 -8.54 -6.50 -15.52
CA SER A 104 -9.24 -5.61 -14.57
C SER A 104 -8.28 -4.98 -13.56
N PHE A 105 -7.34 -5.76 -12.99
CA PHE A 105 -6.33 -5.24 -12.08
C PHE A 105 -5.47 -4.16 -12.74
N ASN A 106 -4.96 -4.43 -13.94
CA ASN A 106 -4.14 -3.47 -14.64
C ASN A 106 -4.95 -2.21 -15.02
N LEU A 107 -6.21 -2.37 -15.44
CA LEU A 107 -7.11 -1.25 -15.74
C LEU A 107 -7.32 -0.37 -14.51
N ILE A 108 -7.61 -0.95 -13.35
CA ILE A 108 -7.83 -0.23 -12.09
C ILE A 108 -6.59 0.60 -11.73
N ARG A 109 -5.39 0.01 -11.85
CA ARG A 109 -4.12 0.70 -11.60
C ARG A 109 -3.86 1.84 -12.59
N THR A 110 -4.10 1.64 -13.89
CA THR A 110 -3.80 2.68 -14.90
C THR A 110 -4.86 3.78 -14.99
N THR A 111 -6.05 3.56 -14.41
CA THR A 111 -7.13 4.53 -14.39
C THR A 111 -7.68 4.68 -12.97
N PRO A 112 -6.85 5.12 -12.01
CA PRO A 112 -7.22 5.14 -10.60
C PRO A 112 -8.39 6.10 -10.38
N LEU A 113 -8.37 7.29 -10.99
CA LEU A 113 -9.39 8.34 -10.85
C LEU A 113 -10.73 8.07 -11.56
N SER A 114 -10.89 6.90 -12.18
CA SER A 114 -12.16 6.55 -12.84
C SER A 114 -13.30 6.48 -11.81
N ILE A 115 -14.36 7.26 -12.02
CA ILE A 115 -15.54 7.32 -11.12
C ILE A 115 -16.30 5.99 -11.16
N THR A 116 -16.49 5.42 -12.35
CA THR A 116 -17.24 4.17 -12.56
C THR A 116 -16.53 3.26 -13.56
N ARG A 117 -16.66 1.94 -13.35
CA ARG A 117 -16.21 0.93 -14.31
C ARG A 117 -17.37 0.52 -15.19
N LYS A 118 -17.22 0.64 -16.51
CA LYS A 118 -18.27 0.31 -17.48
C LYS A 118 -18.62 -1.18 -17.53
N ASN A 119 -17.62 -2.04 -17.31
CA ASN A 119 -17.79 -3.49 -17.34
C ASN A 119 -18.09 -4.03 -15.93
N ASN A 120 -19.07 -4.93 -15.85
CA ASN A 120 -19.46 -5.62 -14.61
C ASN A 120 -18.31 -6.36 -13.94
N ILE A 121 -17.37 -6.93 -14.70
CA ILE A 121 -16.21 -7.64 -14.15
C ILE A 121 -15.27 -6.66 -13.46
N ASP A 122 -14.91 -5.57 -14.15
CA ASP A 122 -14.02 -4.54 -13.60
C ASP A 122 -14.61 -3.92 -12.33
N ASN A 123 -15.93 -3.66 -12.32
CA ASN A 123 -16.63 -3.15 -11.15
C ASN A 123 -16.59 -4.16 -9.98
N ARG A 124 -16.87 -5.44 -10.24
CA ARG A 124 -16.80 -6.49 -9.20
C ARG A 124 -15.40 -6.63 -8.62
N VAL A 125 -14.37 -6.58 -9.46
CA VAL A 125 -12.97 -6.65 -9.04
C VAL A 125 -12.61 -5.44 -8.19
N GLU A 126 -12.94 -4.21 -8.63
CA GLU A 126 -12.66 -3.00 -7.84
C GLU A 126 -13.40 -3.02 -6.51
N MET A 127 -14.68 -3.41 -6.49
CA MET A 127 -15.46 -3.55 -5.25
C MET A 127 -14.85 -4.57 -4.29
N PHE A 128 -14.35 -5.69 -4.80
CA PHE A 128 -13.67 -6.70 -3.98
C PHE A 128 -12.41 -6.13 -3.33
N LEU A 129 -11.56 -5.46 -4.11
CA LEU A 129 -10.33 -4.83 -3.62
C LEU A 129 -10.64 -3.75 -2.57
N VAL A 130 -11.58 -2.85 -2.87
CA VAL A 130 -11.99 -1.76 -1.97
C VAL A 130 -12.55 -2.32 -0.66
N ARG A 131 -13.45 -3.30 -0.71
CA ARG A 131 -14.01 -3.91 0.52
C ARG A 131 -12.95 -4.58 1.37
N GLY A 132 -12.02 -5.29 0.72
CA GLY A 132 -10.89 -5.91 1.40
C GLY A 132 -10.02 -4.85 2.09
N PHE A 133 -9.73 -3.75 1.41
CA PHE A 133 -8.96 -2.63 1.94
C PHE A 133 -9.66 -1.96 3.12
N ILE A 134 -10.92 -1.55 2.96
CA ILE A 134 -11.72 -0.90 4.01
C ILE A 134 -11.70 -1.71 5.29
N ARG A 135 -11.94 -3.04 5.22
CA ARG A 135 -11.91 -3.91 6.40
C ARG A 135 -10.57 -3.89 7.14
N ARG A 136 -9.45 -3.82 6.40
CA ARG A 136 -8.11 -3.75 7.02
C ARG A 136 -7.90 -2.40 7.69
N ILE A 137 -8.29 -1.30 7.04
CA ILE A 137 -8.20 0.05 7.61
C ILE A 137 -9.11 0.21 8.83
N ASP A 138 -10.36 -0.25 8.77
CA ASP A 138 -11.31 -0.18 9.88
C ASP A 138 -10.75 -0.90 11.13
N ASN A 139 -10.14 -2.08 10.95
CA ASN A 139 -9.48 -2.78 12.05
C ASN A 139 -8.30 -1.99 12.64
N ILE A 140 -7.57 -1.21 11.85
CA ILE A 140 -6.52 -0.32 12.35
C ILE A 140 -7.16 0.81 13.16
N VAL A 141 -8.12 1.53 12.58
CA VAL A 141 -8.78 2.70 13.19
C VAL A 141 -9.48 2.32 14.50
N GLN A 142 -10.16 1.17 14.54
CA GLN A 142 -10.84 0.69 15.75
C GLN A 142 -9.88 0.44 16.92
N LYS A 143 -8.66 -0.02 16.63
CA LYS A 143 -7.65 -0.35 17.65
C LYS A 143 -6.76 0.84 17.98
N GLN A 144 -6.54 1.73 17.02
CA GLN A 144 -5.71 2.90 17.16
C GLN A 144 -6.35 4.11 16.44
N PRO A 145 -7.27 4.83 17.10
CA PRO A 145 -8.07 5.87 16.47
C PRO A 145 -7.29 7.14 16.13
N ASN A 146 -6.05 7.31 16.63
CA ASN A 146 -5.23 8.50 16.39
C ASN A 146 -4.14 8.27 15.32
N VAL A 147 -4.17 7.14 14.62
CA VAL A 147 -3.19 6.85 13.57
C VAL A 147 -3.38 7.79 12.37
N VAL A 148 -2.27 8.23 11.79
CA VAL A 148 -2.24 9.05 10.59
C VAL A 148 -2.01 8.18 9.37
N PHE A 149 -2.88 8.29 8.36
CA PHE A 149 -2.73 7.63 7.07
C PHE A 149 -2.16 8.60 6.04
N VAL A 150 -1.20 8.11 5.26
CA VAL A 150 -0.53 8.84 4.20
C VAL A 150 -0.75 8.08 2.88
N PRO A 151 -1.62 8.54 1.97
CA PRO A 151 -1.71 7.98 0.64
C PRO A 151 -0.43 8.24 -0.16
N CYS A 152 0.08 7.19 -0.78
CA CYS A 152 1.20 7.24 -1.71
C CYS A 152 0.67 6.92 -3.11
N GLY A 153 0.14 7.94 -3.79
CA GLY A 153 -0.42 7.85 -5.15
C GLY A 153 -1.94 7.93 -5.25
N ASP A 154 -2.43 8.08 -6.48
CA ASP A 154 -3.83 8.39 -6.78
C ASP A 154 -4.77 7.24 -6.42
N LEU A 155 -4.33 5.98 -6.60
CA LEU A 155 -5.17 4.84 -6.23
C LEU A 155 -5.33 4.77 -4.71
N ALA A 156 -4.25 5.02 -3.97
CA ALA A 156 -4.25 5.05 -2.52
C ALA A 156 -5.16 6.15 -1.97
N ASP A 157 -5.05 7.35 -2.52
CA ASP A 157 -5.91 8.48 -2.19
C ASP A 157 -7.39 8.15 -2.42
N LYS A 158 -7.73 7.63 -3.60
CA LYS A 158 -9.10 7.17 -3.91
C LYS A 158 -9.58 6.09 -2.94
N PHE A 159 -8.76 5.12 -2.60
CA PHE A 159 -9.19 4.03 -1.73
C PHE A 159 -9.41 4.52 -0.29
N LEU A 160 -8.53 5.37 0.23
CA LEU A 160 -8.71 6.00 1.55
C LEU A 160 -9.93 6.92 1.60
N SER A 161 -10.28 7.61 0.51
CA SER A 161 -11.49 8.44 0.44
C SER A 161 -12.80 7.66 0.70
N LYS A 162 -12.75 6.32 0.60
CA LYS A 162 -13.89 5.42 0.87
C LYS A 162 -13.88 4.86 2.30
N CYS A 163 -12.84 5.13 3.08
CA CYS A 163 -12.74 4.72 4.47
C CYS A 163 -13.35 5.78 5.38
N ASN A 164 -13.94 5.35 6.50
CA ASN A 164 -14.45 6.28 7.51
C ASN A 164 -13.32 6.68 8.46
N LEU A 165 -12.46 7.59 7.99
CA LEU A 165 -11.36 8.15 8.78
C LEU A 165 -11.82 9.40 9.52
N GLY A 166 -11.37 9.59 10.77
CA GLY A 166 -11.52 10.87 11.45
C GLY A 166 -10.84 12.00 10.66
N GLN A 167 -11.39 13.21 10.72
CA GLN A 167 -10.90 14.36 9.92
C GLN A 167 -9.41 14.70 10.16
N ASN A 168 -8.84 14.29 11.30
CA ASN A 168 -7.43 14.55 11.65
C ASN A 168 -6.48 13.41 11.26
N ASN A 169 -6.98 12.33 10.67
CA ASN A 169 -6.23 11.09 10.45
C ASN A 169 -5.67 10.96 9.04
N LEU A 170 -5.83 11.98 8.18
CA LEU A 170 -5.38 11.93 6.78
C LEU A 170 -4.46 13.10 6.47
N ILE A 171 -3.23 12.80 6.05
CA ILE A 171 -2.34 13.79 5.43
C ILE A 171 -2.45 13.61 3.91
N GLY A 172 -3.15 14.51 3.22
CA GLY A 172 -3.34 14.43 1.77
C GLY A 172 -2.14 14.88 0.93
N LYS A 173 -2.09 14.41 -0.33
CA LYS A 173 -1.20 14.86 -1.42
C LYS A 173 0.31 14.60 -1.24
N ILE A 174 0.73 13.36 -0.98
CA ILE A 174 2.12 12.93 -1.14
C ILE A 174 2.27 12.16 -2.47
N PRO A 175 3.22 12.53 -3.36
CA PRO A 175 3.43 11.82 -4.62
C PRO A 175 3.84 10.36 -4.39
N HIS A 176 3.46 9.48 -5.32
CA HIS A 176 3.82 8.06 -5.27
C HIS A 176 5.35 7.88 -5.37
N PRO A 177 5.99 7.10 -4.48
CA PRO A 177 7.42 6.77 -4.55
C PRO A 177 7.75 5.60 -5.49
#